data_AF-A0A534MCS9-F1
#
_entry.id   AF-A0A534MCS9-F1
#
_cell.length_a   1.000
_cell.length_b   1.000
_cell.length_c   1.000
_cell.angle_alpha   90.00
_cell.angle_beta   90.00
_cell.angle_gamma   90.00
#
_symmetry.space_group_name_H-M   'P 1'
#
loop_
_entity.id
_entity.type
_entity.pdbx_description
1 polymer ?
#
loop_
_entity_poly.entity_id
_entity_poly.type
_entity_poly.pdbx_seq_one_letter_code
_entity_poly.pdbx_strand_id
1 'polypeptide(L)' 'MVAWTDGKKLFVDTSMKTGVADHIATDTIKAYNRFLERATGLTAKERSKRAQEAAKRGAA' A
#
# COMPACT_ATOMS: atom_id res chain seq x y z
N MET A 1 -7.59 0.85 -10.47
CA MET A 1 -6.89 -0.21 -9.72
C MET A 1 -6.35 -1.20 -10.73
N VAL A 2 -5.08 -1.56 -10.61
CA VAL A 2 -4.44 -2.60 -11.44
C VAL A 2 -3.82 -3.62 -10.49
N ALA A 3 -4.00 -4.91 -10.75
CA ALA A 3 -3.40 -5.98 -9.95
C ALA A 3 -2.67 -6.96 -10.87
N TRP A 4 -1.47 -7.36 -10.48
CA TRP A 4 -0.65 -8.32 -11.22
C TRP A 4 0.20 -9.15 -10.26
N THR A 5 0.75 -10.26 -10.74
CA THR A 5 1.59 -11.16 -9.95
C THR A 5 2.80 -11.59 -10.77
N ASP A 6 3.93 -11.81 -10.09
CA ASP A 6 5.11 -12.47 -10.66
C ASP A 6 5.07 -14.00 -10.43
N GLY A 7 3.95 -14.53 -9.96
CA GLY A 7 3.79 -15.92 -9.53
C GLY A 7 4.25 -16.21 -8.10
N LYS A 8 4.87 -15.22 -7.42
CA LYS A 8 5.38 -15.32 -6.04
C LYS A 8 4.76 -14.29 -5.11
N LYS A 9 4.43 -13.10 -5.62
CA LYS A 9 3.86 -11.97 -4.86
C LYS A 9 2.73 -11.33 -5.68
N LEU A 10 1.66 -10.95 -4.99
CA LEU A 10 0.61 -10.11 -5.55
C LEU A 10 1.00 -8.63 -5.40
N PHE A 11 0.92 -7.91 -6.50
CA PHE A 11 1.11 -6.46 -6.58
C PHE A 11 -0.24 -5.82 -6.92
N VAL A 12 -0.59 -4.75 -6.21
CA VAL A 12 -1.83 -4.01 -6.44
C VAL A 12 -1.48 -2.53 -6.44
N ASP A 13 -1.83 -1.87 -7.54
CA ASP A 13 -1.77 -0.42 -7.68
C ASP A 13 -3.18 0.17 -7.52
N THR A 14 -3.29 1.09 -6.57
CA THR A 14 -4.54 1.75 -6.19
C THR A 14 -4.34 3.24 -6.14
N SER A 15 -5.23 4.00 -6.80
CA SER A 15 -5.29 5.45 -6.70
C SER A 15 -6.48 5.88 -5.83
N MET A 16 -6.29 6.92 -5.02
CA MET A 16 -7.40 7.55 -4.31
C MET A 16 -8.20 8.44 -5.28
N LYS A 17 -9.53 8.48 -5.08
CA LYS A 17 -10.39 9.43 -5.78
C LYS A 17 -10.08 10.85 -5.32
N THR A 18 -9.78 11.74 -6.26
CA THR A 18 -9.53 13.16 -5.99
C THR A 18 -10.85 13.92 -5.75
N GLY A 19 -10.78 15.06 -5.05
CA GLY A 19 -11.94 15.93 -4.81
C GLY A 19 -12.92 15.44 -3.74
N VAL A 20 -12.52 14.49 -2.90
CA VAL A 20 -13.30 14.07 -1.73
C VAL A 20 -12.98 14.96 -0.53
N ALA A 21 -13.91 15.09 0.42
CA ALA A 21 -13.69 15.85 1.64
C ALA A 21 -12.59 15.20 2.51
N ASP A 22 -11.82 16.01 3.25
CA ASP A 22 -10.65 15.58 4.02
C ASP A 22 -10.95 14.45 5.03
N HIS A 23 -12.11 14.50 5.68
CA HIS A 23 -12.53 13.46 6.62
C HIS A 23 -12.72 12.10 5.94
N ILE A 24 -13.32 12.09 4.73
CA ILE A 24 -13.50 10.88 3.93
C ILE A 24 -12.15 10.33 3.47
N ALA A 25 -11.22 11.20 3.05
CA ALA A 25 -9.87 10.79 2.68
C ALA A 25 -9.15 10.14 3.86
N THR A 26 -9.21 10.77 5.04
CA THR A 26 -8.59 10.29 6.27
C THR A 26 -9.14 8.93 6.69
N ASP A 27 -10.46 8.77 6.69
CA ASP A 27 -11.10 7.51 7.09
C ASP A 27 -10.81 6.38 6.11
N THR A 28 -10.78 6.69 4.82
CA THR A 28 -10.38 5.75 3.77
C THR A 28 -8.93 5.28 3.96
N ILE A 29 -8.00 6.19 4.23
CA ILE A 29 -6.59 5.85 4.51
C ILE A 29 -6.48 4.94 5.73
N LYS A 30 -7.22 5.24 6.81
CA LYS A 30 -7.23 4.41 8.03
C LYS A 30 -7.80 3.02 7.78
N ALA A 31 -8.90 2.91 7.03
CA ALA A 31 -9.52 1.64 6.69
C ALA A 31 -8.58 0.80 5.82
N TYR A 32 -7.95 1.42 4.82
CA TYR A 32 -7.02 0.74 3.93
C TYR A 32 -5.75 0.27 4.63
N ASN A 33 -5.17 1.07 5.51
CA ASN A 33 -4.01 0.65 6.30
C ASN A 33 -4.32 -0.55 7.22
N ARG A 34 -5.51 -0.57 7.84
CA ARG A 34 -5.98 -1.72 8.63
C ARG A 34 -6.17 -2.97 7.77
N PHE A 35 -6.73 -2.82 6.56
CA PHE A 35 -6.83 -3.92 5.61
C PHE A 35 -5.45 -4.50 5.28
N LEU A 36 -4.48 -3.65 4.91
CA LEU A 36 -3.14 -4.10 4.54
C LEU A 36 -2.41 -4.76 5.70
N GLU A 37 -2.56 -4.24 6.92
CA GLU A 37 -1.98 -4.87 8.11
C GLU A 37 -2.57 -6.25 8.37
N ARG A 38 -3.89 -6.41 8.27
CA ARG A 38 -4.55 -7.73 8.42
C ARG A 38 -4.19 -8.70 7.30
N ALA A 39 -4.08 -8.21 6.06
CA ALA A 39 -3.80 -9.04 4.89
C ALA A 39 -2.33 -9.48 4.81
N THR A 40 -1.40 -8.69 5.35
CA THR A 40 0.04 -8.94 5.23
C THR A 40 0.73 -9.29 6.54
N GLY A 41 0.09 -9.04 7.69
CA GLY A 41 0.70 -9.12 9.02
C GLY A 41 1.72 -8.01 9.31
N LEU A 42 1.82 -6.98 8.46
CA LEU A 42 2.82 -5.92 8.55
C LEU A 42 2.20 -4.57 8.89
N THR A 43 2.77 -3.89 9.86
CA THR A 43 2.43 -2.51 10.18
C THR A 43 2.77 -1.57 9.02
N ALA A 44 2.14 -0.39 8.99
CA ALA A 44 2.45 0.63 8.00
C ALA A 44 3.95 1.02 7.96
N LYS A 45 4.60 1.05 9.14
CA LYS A 45 6.04 1.36 9.27
C LYS A 45 6.91 0.27 8.62
N GLU A 46 6.61 -1.00 8.87
CA GLU A 46 7.34 -2.12 8.28
C GLU A 46 7.17 -2.17 6.77
N ARG A 47 5.94 -1.92 6.28
CA ARG A 47 5.66 -1.81 4.83
C ARG A 47 6.47 -0.68 4.18
N SER A 48 6.51 0.50 4.81
CA SER A 48 7.31 1.63 4.33
C SER A 48 8.80 1.30 4.28
N LYS A 49 9.35 0.71 5.36
CA LYS A 49 10.76 0.27 5.39
C LYS A 49 11.06 -0.74 4.28
N ARG A 50 10.22 -1.75 4.08
CA ARG A 50 10.41 -2.75 3.02
C ARG A 50 10.34 -2.13 1.62
N ALA A 51 9.42 -1.18 1.40
CA ALA A 51 9.31 -0.48 0.12
C ALA A 51 10.57 0.35 -0.17
N GLN A 52 11.09 1.07 0.83
CA GLN A 52 12.35 1.82 0.70
C GLN A 52 13.54 0.91 0.42
N GLU A 53 13.65 -0.22 1.14
CA GLU A 53 14.72 -1.19 0.90
C GLU A 53 14.63 -1.84 -0.48
N ALA A 54 13.42 -2.14 -0.96
CA ALA A 54 13.20 -2.63 -2.31
C ALA A 54 13.62 -1.59 -3.38
N ALA A 55 13.26 -0.32 -3.17
CA ALA A 55 13.66 0.77 -4.06
C ALA A 55 15.19 0.94 -4.13
N LYS A 56 15.88 0.87 -2.98
CA LYS A 56 17.35 0.91 -2.93
C LYS A 56 18.00 -0.28 -3.64
N ARG A 57 17.43 -1.48 -3.53
CA ARG A 57 17.95 -2.69 -4.16
C ARG A 57 17.70 -2.73 -5.68
N GLY A 58 16.66 -2.06 -6.16
CA GLY A 58 16.37 -1.93 -7.59
C GLY A 58 17.02 -0.72 -8.28
N ALA A 59 17.76 0.11 -7.54
CA ALA A 59 18.52 1.24 -8.08
C ALA A 59 19.96 0.88 -8.50
N ALA A 60 20.22 -0.42 -8.73
CA ALA A 60 21.50 -0.95 -9.22
C ALA A 60 21.27 -1.68 -10.55
#